data_AF-A0A7S3PQL9-F1
#
_entry.id   AF-A0A7S3PQL9-F1
#
_cell.length_a   1.000
_cell.length_b   1.000
_cell.length_c   1.000
_cell.angle_alpha   90.00
_cell.angle_beta   90.00
_cell.angle_gamma   90.00
#
_symmetry.space_group_name_H-M   'P 1'
#
loop_
_entity.id
_entity.type
_entity.pdbx_description
1 polymer ?
#
loop_
_entity_poly.entity_id
_entity_poly.type
_entity_poly.pdbx_seq_one_letter_code
_entity_poly.pdbx_strand_id
1 'polypeptide(L)'
;MAEATGVERGNGDADGETNVYERNRKDILNKGRKIRIQGAFLMGSGRKLIRKEDITELMGGREGFLRIFTRFYERLHDDPLMRVLFNESKEERTPQHHGEILGSFILASSIGDKTYFSLKGSHGIRLAHQRAKSCPLRDEKHQGRGFTDNQSLSWLAHLSEACDDLGVPEEFRDRLTLFLGAAISRYGPFISDD
;
A
#
# COMPACT_ATOMS: atom_id res chain seq x y z
N MET A 1 17.35 49.03 38.58
CA MET A 1 16.34 48.83 37.51
C MET A 1 17.09 48.97 36.19
N ALA A 2 17.26 47.97 35.33
CA ALA A 2 16.36 46.88 34.97
C ALA A 2 17.10 45.53 34.80
N GLU A 3 16.31 44.46 34.92
CA GLU A 3 16.68 43.05 34.88
C GLU A 3 17.01 42.56 33.47
N ALA A 4 17.98 41.65 33.38
CA ALA A 4 18.24 40.84 32.20
C ALA A 4 17.45 39.53 32.32
N THR A 5 16.44 39.33 31.47
CA THR A 5 15.74 38.05 31.34
C THR A 5 16.20 37.34 30.08
N GLY A 6 16.77 36.15 30.26
CA GLY A 6 17.23 35.27 29.21
C GLY A 6 16.10 34.66 28.38
N VAL A 7 16.45 34.24 27.17
CA VAL A 7 15.68 33.29 26.37
C VAL A 7 16.66 32.19 25.99
N GLU A 8 16.65 31.10 26.76
CA GLU A 8 17.23 29.83 26.36
C GLU A 8 16.39 29.28 25.19
N ARG A 9 17.02 29.05 24.04
CA ARG A 9 16.42 28.28 22.95
C ARG A 9 16.54 26.81 23.33
N GLY A 10 15.43 26.19 23.70
CA GLY A 10 15.33 24.74 23.78
C GLY A 10 15.52 24.11 22.39
N ASN A 11 16.61 23.36 22.22
CA ASN A 11 16.73 22.38 21.15
C ASN A 11 15.83 21.18 21.52
N GLY A 12 14.59 21.18 21.05
CA GLY A 12 13.68 20.05 21.18
C GLY A 12 13.85 19.05 20.04
N ASP A 13 14.35 17.86 20.36
CA ASP A 13 13.86 16.52 19.97
C ASP A 13 13.41 16.23 18.51
N ALA A 14 14.01 16.82 17.48
CA ALA A 14 13.77 16.42 16.07
C ALA A 14 14.45 15.08 15.67
N ASP A 15 15.36 14.58 16.50
CA ASP A 15 16.23 13.44 16.15
C ASP A 15 15.59 12.06 16.44
N GLY A 16 14.55 12.02 17.28
CA GLY A 16 13.87 10.80 17.70
C GLY A 16 12.90 10.22 16.67
N GLU A 17 12.03 11.07 16.09
CA GLU A 17 11.03 10.64 15.09
C GLU A 17 11.66 10.22 13.76
N THR A 18 12.71 10.92 13.32
CA THR A 18 13.43 10.59 12.09
C THR A 18 14.06 9.19 12.17
N ASN A 19 14.53 8.78 13.35
CA ASN A 19 15.13 7.46 13.58
C ASN A 19 14.08 6.32 13.54
N VAL A 20 12.90 6.55 14.13
CA VAL A 20 11.79 5.57 14.09
C VAL A 20 11.26 5.43 12.66
N TYR A 21 11.09 6.55 11.96
CA TYR A 21 10.61 6.55 10.57
C TYR A 21 11.54 5.77 9.63
N GLU A 22 12.84 6.09 9.64
CA GLU A 22 13.82 5.43 8.77
C GLU A 22 14.02 3.96 9.13
N ARG A 23 13.89 3.58 10.41
CA ARG A 23 13.92 2.17 10.83
C ARG A 23 12.72 1.40 10.31
N ASN A 24 11.51 1.94 10.51
CA ASN A 24 10.27 1.35 10.01
C ASN A 24 10.32 1.21 8.49
N ARG A 25 10.83 2.23 7.80
CA ARG A 25 11.01 2.21 6.34
C ARG A 25 11.95 1.11 5.88
N LYS A 26 13.11 0.92 6.54
CA LYS A 26 14.05 -0.17 6.20
C LYS A 26 13.42 -1.54 6.40
N ASP A 27 12.69 -1.73 7.49
CA ASP A 27 12.01 -3.00 7.78
C ASP A 27 10.92 -3.30 6.76
N ILE A 28 10.11 -2.30 6.42
CA ILE A 28 9.10 -2.33 5.35
C ILE A 28 9.74 -2.72 4.01
N LEU A 29 10.82 -2.04 3.60
CA LEU A 29 11.50 -2.35 2.34
C LEU A 29 12.11 -3.75 2.33
N ASN A 30 12.69 -4.19 3.45
CA ASN A 30 13.25 -5.54 3.59
C ASN A 30 12.18 -6.63 3.45
N LYS A 31 11.00 -6.43 4.09
CA LYS A 31 9.84 -7.33 3.93
C LYS A 31 9.39 -7.36 2.47
N GLY A 32 9.21 -6.19 1.84
CA GLY A 32 8.81 -6.09 0.44
C GLY A 32 9.78 -6.82 -0.51
N ARG A 33 11.10 -6.74 -0.28
CA ARG A 33 12.10 -7.42 -1.11
C ARG A 33 11.99 -8.94 -1.03
N LYS A 34 11.88 -9.49 0.19
CA LYS A 34 11.69 -10.94 0.40
C LYS A 34 10.46 -11.45 -0.35
N ILE A 35 9.36 -10.72 -0.22
CA ILE A 35 8.09 -11.01 -0.87
C ILE A 35 8.21 -10.99 -2.40
N ARG A 36 8.82 -9.94 -2.98
CA ARG A 36 8.97 -9.79 -4.44
C ARG A 36 9.81 -10.92 -5.04
N ILE A 37 10.87 -11.34 -4.36
CA ILE A 37 11.73 -12.47 -4.77
C ILE A 37 10.91 -13.77 -4.79
N GLN A 38 10.13 -14.03 -3.75
CA GLN A 38 9.31 -15.24 -3.63
C GLN A 38 8.15 -15.25 -4.66
N GLY A 39 7.66 -14.07 -5.05
CA GLY A 39 6.59 -13.87 -6.04
C GLY A 39 6.92 -14.28 -7.45
N ALA A 40 8.13 -13.93 -7.91
CA ALA A 40 8.58 -14.23 -9.25
C ALA A 40 8.61 -15.75 -9.54
N PHE A 41 8.85 -16.57 -8.51
CA PHE A 41 8.93 -18.03 -8.64
C PHE A 41 7.56 -18.70 -8.85
N LEU A 42 6.50 -18.23 -8.18
CA LEU A 42 5.20 -18.92 -8.13
C LEU A 42 4.22 -18.55 -9.25
N MET A 43 4.36 -17.38 -9.87
CA MET A 43 3.45 -16.89 -10.93
C MET A 43 3.52 -17.68 -12.26
N GLY A 44 4.59 -18.47 -12.48
CA GLY A 44 4.74 -19.30 -13.67
C GLY A 44 3.94 -20.61 -13.66
N SER A 45 3.28 -20.96 -12.55
CA SER A 45 2.76 -22.31 -12.33
C SER A 45 1.31 -22.54 -12.78
N GLY A 46 0.63 -21.53 -13.33
CA GLY A 46 -0.79 -21.62 -13.74
C GLY A 46 -1.82 -21.84 -12.62
N ARG A 47 -1.39 -21.79 -11.35
CA ARG A 47 -2.27 -21.96 -10.19
C ARG A 47 -2.96 -20.63 -9.85
N LYS A 48 -4.25 -20.67 -9.52
CA LYS A 48 -4.93 -19.53 -8.89
C LYS A 48 -4.32 -19.28 -7.52
N LEU A 49 -3.72 -18.09 -7.35
CA LEU A 49 -3.13 -17.66 -6.09
C LEU A 49 -4.18 -17.39 -5.01
N ILE A 50 -5.35 -16.89 -5.41
CA ILE A 50 -6.51 -16.67 -4.55
C ILE A 50 -7.63 -17.60 -5.00
N ARG A 51 -8.15 -18.40 -4.08
CA ARG A 51 -9.21 -19.40 -4.33
C ARG A 51 -10.47 -19.03 -3.57
N LYS A 52 -11.60 -19.63 -3.94
CA LYS A 52 -12.89 -19.34 -3.30
C LYS A 52 -12.91 -19.81 -1.85
N GLU A 53 -12.30 -20.96 -1.60
CA GLU A 53 -12.19 -21.60 -0.29
C GLU A 53 -11.38 -20.71 0.67
N ASP A 54 -10.32 -20.07 0.18
CA ASP A 54 -9.56 -19.10 0.98
C ASP A 54 -10.47 -17.97 1.51
N ILE A 55 -11.36 -17.46 0.64
CA ILE A 55 -12.28 -16.37 1.01
C ILE A 55 -13.33 -16.86 2.01
N THR A 56 -13.95 -18.02 1.77
CA THR A 56 -15.05 -18.48 2.63
C THR A 56 -14.59 -19.07 3.95
N GLU A 57 -13.47 -19.81 3.95
CA GLU A 57 -13.02 -20.61 5.09
C GLU A 57 -11.96 -19.90 5.91
N LEU A 58 -10.96 -19.28 5.27
CA LEU A 58 -9.88 -18.62 6.01
C LEU A 58 -10.28 -17.20 6.41
N MET A 59 -10.95 -16.47 5.51
CA MET A 59 -11.21 -15.04 5.69
C MET A 59 -12.59 -14.74 6.30
N GLY A 60 -13.40 -15.74 6.63
CA GLY A 60 -14.75 -15.52 7.15
C GLY A 60 -15.69 -14.88 6.11
N GLY A 61 -15.45 -15.13 4.82
CA GLY A 61 -16.22 -14.60 3.72
C GLY A 61 -15.69 -13.28 3.15
N ARG A 62 -16.54 -12.65 2.33
CA ARG A 62 -16.21 -11.41 1.60
C ARG A 62 -15.79 -10.28 2.55
N GLU A 63 -16.50 -10.11 3.66
CA GLU A 63 -16.25 -9.01 4.59
C GLU A 63 -14.86 -9.09 5.22
N GLY A 64 -14.45 -10.28 5.71
CA GLY A 64 -13.11 -10.40 6.29
C GLY A 64 -12.00 -10.27 5.25
N PHE A 65 -12.23 -10.68 4.00
CA PHE A 65 -11.30 -10.37 2.90
C PHE A 65 -11.19 -8.86 2.65
N LEU A 66 -12.30 -8.12 2.65
CA LEU A 66 -12.28 -6.66 2.48
C LEU A 66 -11.66 -5.91 3.67
N ARG A 67 -11.75 -6.47 4.88
CA ARG A 67 -11.09 -5.90 6.06
C ARG A 67 -9.57 -5.84 5.90
N ILE A 68 -8.95 -6.79 5.21
CA ILE A 68 -7.52 -6.73 4.86
C ILE A 68 -7.22 -5.43 4.12
N PHE A 69 -8.00 -5.12 3.08
CA PHE A 69 -7.74 -3.95 2.26
C PHE A 69 -8.09 -2.64 2.96
N THR A 70 -9.11 -2.65 3.81
CA THR A 70 -9.41 -1.49 4.66
C THR A 70 -8.22 -1.21 5.57
N ARG A 71 -7.74 -2.22 6.31
CA ARG A 71 -6.57 -2.10 7.19
C ARG A 71 -5.31 -1.69 6.43
N PHE A 72 -5.12 -2.25 5.25
CA PHE A 72 -4.03 -1.90 4.36
C PHE A 72 -4.02 -0.42 4.00
N TYR A 73 -5.16 0.15 3.60
CA TYR A 73 -5.24 1.57 3.28
C TYR A 73 -5.15 2.47 4.51
N GLU A 74 -5.57 2.01 5.70
CA GLU A 74 -5.32 2.77 6.94
C GLU A 74 -3.82 2.97 7.12
N ARG A 75 -3.03 1.90 7.00
CA ARG A 75 -1.57 1.96 7.12
C ARG A 75 -0.93 2.86 6.04
N LEU A 76 -1.44 2.83 4.81
CA LEU A 76 -0.95 3.70 3.74
C LEU A 76 -1.27 5.19 3.98
N HIS A 77 -2.42 5.49 4.59
CA HIS A 77 -2.79 6.86 4.93
C HIS A 77 -1.99 7.39 6.14
N ASP A 78 -1.58 6.49 7.04
CA ASP A 78 -0.76 6.81 8.22
C ASP A 78 0.73 6.96 7.90
N ASP A 79 1.22 6.40 6.79
CA ASP A 79 2.64 6.54 6.36
C ASP A 79 2.83 7.81 5.51
N PRO A 80 3.62 8.81 5.97
CA PRO A 80 3.89 10.03 5.23
C PRO A 80 4.39 9.82 3.79
N LEU A 81 5.21 8.80 3.51
CA LEU A 81 5.72 8.54 2.16
C LEU A 81 4.65 7.95 1.24
N MET A 82 3.67 7.24 1.78
CA MET A 82 2.57 6.64 1.01
C MET A 82 1.41 7.61 0.87
N ARG A 83 1.12 8.40 1.92
CA ARG A 83 0.05 9.40 1.93
C ARG A 83 0.16 10.37 0.78
N VAL A 84 1.39 10.71 0.34
CA VAL A 84 1.61 11.58 -0.83
C VAL A 84 0.89 11.05 -2.08
N LEU A 85 0.70 9.74 -2.22
CA LEU A 85 0.05 9.14 -3.39
C LEU A 85 -1.45 9.44 -3.47
N PHE A 86 -2.07 9.95 -2.39
CA PHE A 86 -3.51 10.18 -2.28
C PHE A 86 -3.89 11.67 -2.14
N ASN A 87 -2.93 12.57 -1.89
CA ASN A 87 -3.16 13.96 -1.51
C ASN A 87 -3.45 14.95 -2.67
N GLU A 88 -3.80 14.47 -3.87
CA GLU A 88 -3.91 15.32 -5.07
C GLU A 88 -5.33 15.78 -5.46
N SER A 89 -6.40 15.24 -4.87
CA SER A 89 -7.77 15.57 -5.32
C SER A 89 -8.75 15.82 -4.19
N LYS A 90 -9.76 16.68 -4.45
CA LYS A 90 -10.86 17.00 -3.53
C LYS A 90 -11.68 15.78 -3.07
N GLU A 91 -11.65 14.67 -3.82
CA GLU A 91 -12.22 13.40 -3.37
C GLU A 91 -11.21 12.64 -2.53
N GLU A 92 -11.10 13.00 -1.27
CA GLU A 92 -10.37 12.18 -0.29
C GLU A 92 -11.24 10.97 0.03
N ARG A 93 -10.95 9.85 -0.63
CA ARG A 93 -11.59 8.57 -0.31
C ARG A 93 -11.05 8.09 1.02
N THR A 94 -11.95 7.60 1.87
CA THR A 94 -11.56 6.96 3.12
C THR A 94 -10.78 5.67 2.84
N PRO A 95 -9.95 5.21 3.80
CA PRO A 95 -9.30 3.90 3.70
C PRO A 95 -10.25 2.76 3.38
N GLN A 96 -11.44 2.76 3.99
CA GLN A 96 -12.48 1.78 3.72
C GLN A 96 -12.92 1.81 2.24
N HIS A 97 -13.17 3.00 1.68
CA HIS A 97 -13.63 3.10 0.29
C HIS A 97 -12.53 2.65 -0.69
N HIS A 98 -11.27 3.01 -0.43
CA HIS A 98 -10.14 2.48 -1.21
C HIS A 98 -10.02 0.95 -1.09
N GLY A 99 -10.16 0.43 0.13
CA GLY A 99 -10.07 -1.00 0.42
C GLY A 99 -11.19 -1.81 -0.24
N GLU A 100 -12.42 -1.32 -0.22
CA GLU A 100 -13.58 -1.94 -0.87
C GLU A 100 -13.39 -2.05 -2.38
N ILE A 101 -12.83 -1.02 -3.03
CA ILE A 101 -12.57 -1.03 -4.47
C ILE A 101 -11.48 -2.04 -4.83
N LEU A 102 -10.33 -1.98 -4.16
CA LEU A 102 -9.21 -2.89 -4.44
C LEU A 102 -9.56 -4.34 -4.10
N GLY A 103 -10.14 -4.58 -2.93
CA GLY A 103 -10.58 -5.92 -2.52
C GLY A 103 -11.63 -6.48 -3.46
N SER A 104 -12.62 -5.69 -3.87
CA SER A 104 -13.62 -6.14 -4.85
C SER A 104 -13.01 -6.42 -6.22
N PHE A 105 -12.01 -5.64 -6.67
CA PHE A 105 -11.28 -5.92 -7.91
C PHE A 105 -10.58 -7.29 -7.85
N ILE A 106 -9.98 -7.64 -6.71
CA ILE A 106 -9.31 -8.93 -6.53
C ILE A 106 -10.31 -10.07 -6.50
N LEU A 107 -11.45 -9.92 -5.81
CA LEU A 107 -12.52 -10.91 -5.80
C LEU A 107 -13.10 -11.12 -7.21
N ALA A 108 -13.31 -10.04 -7.96
CA ALA A 108 -13.78 -10.11 -9.34
C ALA A 108 -12.80 -10.86 -10.25
N SER A 109 -11.51 -10.56 -10.15
CA SER A 109 -10.47 -11.21 -10.96
C SER A 109 -10.16 -12.65 -10.55
N SER A 110 -10.32 -13.00 -9.28
CA SER A 110 -9.94 -14.32 -8.75
C SER A 110 -11.09 -15.33 -8.79
N ILE A 111 -12.28 -14.89 -8.38
CA ILE A 111 -13.43 -15.77 -8.15
C ILE A 111 -14.72 -15.31 -8.87
N GLY A 112 -14.66 -14.24 -9.67
CA GLY A 112 -15.78 -13.78 -10.49
C GLY A 112 -16.86 -13.00 -9.74
N ASP A 113 -16.54 -12.45 -8.57
CA ASP A 113 -17.44 -11.54 -7.83
C ASP A 113 -17.82 -10.31 -8.69
N LYS A 114 -19.10 -9.93 -8.68
CA LYS A 114 -19.61 -8.87 -9.54
C LYS A 114 -19.62 -7.49 -8.88
N THR A 115 -19.40 -7.39 -7.57
CA THR A 115 -19.56 -6.13 -6.82
C THR A 115 -18.62 -5.04 -7.32
N TYR A 116 -17.40 -5.41 -7.76
CA TYR A 116 -16.47 -4.44 -8.34
C TYR A 116 -17.07 -3.62 -9.48
N PHE A 117 -17.88 -4.24 -10.35
CA PHE A 117 -18.46 -3.55 -11.51
C PHE A 117 -19.52 -2.52 -11.10
N SER A 118 -20.18 -2.71 -9.96
CA SER A 118 -21.10 -1.74 -9.37
C SER A 118 -20.37 -0.61 -8.62
N LEU A 119 -19.20 -0.90 -8.03
CA LEU A 119 -18.37 0.08 -7.33
C LEU A 119 -17.49 0.93 -8.25
N LYS A 120 -17.18 0.43 -9.46
CA LYS A 120 -16.23 1.03 -10.40
C LYS A 120 -16.59 2.44 -10.89
N GLY A 121 -17.79 2.98 -10.63
CA GLY A 121 -18.24 4.32 -11.05
C GLY A 121 -17.08 5.30 -11.28
N SER A 122 -16.71 5.50 -12.55
CA SER A 122 -15.44 6.06 -13.07
C SER A 122 -14.24 6.17 -12.11
N HIS A 123 -13.89 5.12 -11.36
CA HIS A 123 -12.71 5.10 -10.47
C HIS A 123 -11.41 5.42 -11.23
N GLY A 124 -11.39 5.14 -12.54
CA GLY A 124 -10.38 5.66 -13.45
C GLY A 124 -8.97 5.35 -12.99
N ILE A 125 -8.66 4.06 -12.74
CA ILE A 125 -7.35 3.62 -12.20
C ILE A 125 -6.16 4.29 -12.89
N ARG A 126 -6.23 4.46 -14.22
CA ARG A 126 -5.21 5.16 -15.00
C ARG A 126 -5.09 6.63 -14.61
N LEU A 127 -6.20 7.34 -14.43
CA LEU A 127 -6.25 8.72 -13.98
C LEU A 127 -5.76 8.83 -12.52
N ALA A 128 -6.17 7.91 -11.64
CA ALA A 128 -5.68 7.86 -10.26
C ALA A 128 -4.15 7.66 -10.21
N HIS A 129 -3.59 6.77 -11.05
CA HIS A 129 -2.16 6.57 -11.15
C HIS A 129 -1.44 7.78 -11.78
N GLN A 130 -2.04 8.44 -12.77
CA GLN A 130 -1.50 9.67 -13.37
C GLN A 130 -1.42 10.80 -12.34
N ARG A 131 -2.49 10.98 -11.54
CA ARG A 131 -2.51 11.90 -10.40
C ARG A 131 -1.40 11.55 -9.40
N ALA A 132 -1.42 10.34 -8.85
CA ALA A 132 -0.42 9.90 -7.88
C ALA A 132 1.04 10.01 -8.37
N LYS A 133 1.32 9.98 -9.68
CA LYS A 133 2.65 10.23 -10.26
C LYS A 133 3.03 11.71 -10.28
N SER A 134 2.05 12.59 -10.48
CA SER A 134 2.24 14.03 -10.54
C SER A 134 2.22 14.72 -9.17
N CYS A 135 2.00 13.97 -8.09
CA CYS A 135 1.88 14.53 -6.75
C CYS A 135 3.01 15.51 -6.40
N PRO A 136 2.69 16.78 -6.08
CA PRO A 136 3.70 17.79 -5.78
C PRO A 136 4.47 17.50 -4.49
N LEU A 137 3.96 16.59 -3.64
CA LEU A 137 4.63 16.13 -2.43
C LEU A 137 5.63 14.98 -2.69
N ARG A 138 5.71 14.46 -3.92
CA ARG A 138 6.79 13.54 -4.31
C ARG A 138 8.07 14.32 -4.55
N ASP A 139 9.20 13.62 -4.43
CA ASP A 139 10.49 14.14 -4.91
C ASP A 139 10.36 14.63 -6.36
N GLU A 140 10.79 15.88 -6.59
CA GLU A 140 10.73 16.57 -7.88
C GLU A 140 11.32 15.73 -9.01
N LYS A 141 12.42 14.99 -8.74
CA LYS A 141 13.08 14.14 -9.75
C LYS A 141 12.21 12.96 -10.21
N HIS A 142 11.16 12.62 -9.47
CA HIS A 142 10.22 11.53 -9.72
C HIS A 142 8.81 11.99 -10.12
N GLN A 143 8.51 13.29 -10.06
CA GLN A 143 7.19 13.82 -10.44
C GLN A 143 6.94 13.64 -11.94
N GLY A 144 5.74 13.19 -12.31
CA GLY A 144 5.35 12.89 -13.68
C GLY A 144 6.02 11.65 -14.30
N ARG A 145 6.85 10.92 -13.54
CA ARG A 145 7.57 9.72 -13.98
C ARG A 145 6.93 8.43 -13.43
N GLY A 146 7.66 7.32 -13.47
CA GLY A 146 7.23 6.06 -12.87
C GLY A 146 7.18 6.12 -11.34
N PHE A 147 6.48 5.15 -10.73
CA PHE A 147 6.63 4.90 -9.29
C PHE A 147 8.03 4.34 -9.04
N THR A 148 8.62 4.56 -7.86
CA THR A 148 9.94 3.98 -7.58
C THR A 148 9.83 2.52 -7.13
N ASP A 149 10.92 1.76 -7.21
CA ASP A 149 10.97 0.41 -6.66
C ASP A 149 10.69 0.43 -5.15
N ASN A 150 11.23 1.41 -4.40
CA ASN A 150 10.93 1.54 -2.98
C ASN A 150 9.45 1.81 -2.72
N GLN A 151 8.77 2.62 -3.55
CA GLN A 151 7.33 2.83 -3.40
C GLN A 151 6.54 1.53 -3.60
N SER A 152 6.92 0.71 -4.58
CA SER A 152 6.33 -0.60 -4.82
C SER A 152 6.52 -1.54 -3.63
N LEU A 153 7.75 -1.63 -3.12
CA LEU A 153 8.10 -2.50 -2.01
C LEU A 153 7.42 -2.05 -0.71
N SER A 154 7.36 -0.75 -0.45
CA SER A 154 6.65 -0.19 0.70
C SER A 154 5.15 -0.46 0.64
N TRP A 155 4.54 -0.29 -0.53
CA TRP A 155 3.13 -0.61 -0.74
C TRP A 155 2.83 -2.09 -0.45
N LEU A 156 3.66 -3.02 -0.93
CA LEU A 156 3.48 -4.45 -0.68
C LEU A 156 3.72 -4.85 0.77
N ALA A 157 4.67 -4.20 1.44
CA ALA A 157 4.96 -4.46 2.85
C ALA A 157 3.83 -3.99 3.77
N HIS A 158 3.18 -2.86 3.49
CA HIS A 158 1.97 -2.43 4.22
C HIS A 158 0.82 -3.43 4.08
N LEU A 159 0.68 -4.09 2.92
CA LEU A 159 -0.29 -5.17 2.75
C LEU A 159 0.07 -6.39 3.61
N SER A 160 1.34 -6.78 3.63
CA SER A 160 1.82 -7.87 4.48
C SER A 160 1.55 -7.58 5.96
N GLU A 161 1.80 -6.36 6.42
CA GLU A 161 1.55 -5.97 7.80
C GLU A 161 0.06 -5.86 8.13
N ALA A 162 -0.78 -5.43 7.18
CA ALA A 162 -2.23 -5.45 7.37
C ALA A 162 -2.78 -6.89 7.51
N CYS A 163 -2.19 -7.85 6.80
CA CYS A 163 -2.48 -9.26 6.98
C CYS A 163 -2.04 -9.74 8.38
N ASP A 164 -0.83 -9.38 8.82
CA ASP A 164 -0.30 -9.73 10.15
C ASP A 164 -1.19 -9.14 11.27
N ASP A 165 -1.58 -7.87 11.15
CA ASP A 165 -2.47 -7.17 12.10
C ASP A 165 -3.82 -7.89 12.29
N LEU A 166 -4.29 -8.58 11.24
CA LEU A 166 -5.58 -9.29 11.24
C LEU A 166 -5.44 -10.79 11.50
N GLY A 167 -4.22 -11.28 11.75
CA GLY A 167 -3.97 -12.71 11.95
C GLY A 167 -4.24 -13.57 10.71
N VAL A 168 -4.07 -12.99 9.52
CA VAL A 168 -4.22 -13.73 8.25
C VAL A 168 -3.13 -14.81 8.18
N PRO A 169 -3.48 -16.06 7.80
CA PRO A 169 -2.48 -17.12 7.67
C PRO A 169 -1.35 -16.75 6.71
N GLU A 170 -0.12 -17.01 7.14
CA GLU A 170 1.11 -16.68 6.39
C GLU A 170 1.07 -17.17 4.93
N GLU A 171 0.65 -18.40 4.69
CA GLU A 171 0.56 -18.94 3.32
C GLU A 171 -0.40 -18.14 2.44
N PHE A 172 -1.53 -17.66 2.99
CA PHE A 172 -2.48 -16.86 2.24
C PHE A 172 -1.98 -15.44 2.04
N ARG A 173 -1.42 -14.82 3.10
CA ARG A 173 -0.77 -13.50 3.02
C ARG A 173 0.26 -13.51 1.91
N ASP A 174 1.15 -14.49 1.90
CA ASP A 174 2.21 -14.60 0.90
C ASP A 174 1.58 -14.66 -0.49
N ARG A 175 0.69 -15.64 -0.77
CA ARG A 175 -0.02 -15.76 -2.06
C ARG A 175 -0.71 -14.46 -2.49
N LEU A 176 -1.34 -13.75 -1.56
CA LEU A 176 -2.01 -12.48 -1.82
C LEU A 176 -1.02 -11.38 -2.20
N THR A 177 0.08 -11.26 -1.47
CA THR A 177 1.10 -10.27 -1.78
C THR A 177 1.80 -10.59 -3.10
N LEU A 178 1.99 -11.87 -3.45
CA LEU A 178 2.52 -12.26 -4.77
C LEU A 178 1.57 -11.85 -5.89
N PHE A 179 0.28 -12.15 -5.73
CA PHE A 179 -0.75 -11.78 -6.70
C PHE A 179 -0.73 -10.27 -6.95
N LEU A 180 -0.71 -9.48 -5.89
CA LEU A 180 -0.69 -8.02 -6.02
C LEU A 180 0.63 -7.48 -6.54
N GLY A 181 1.78 -8.03 -6.14
CA GLY A 181 3.09 -7.67 -6.68
C GLY A 181 3.15 -7.85 -8.21
N ALA A 182 2.59 -8.94 -8.71
CA ALA A 182 2.44 -9.17 -10.14
C ALA A 182 1.46 -8.19 -10.80
N ALA A 183 0.32 -7.93 -10.16
CA ALA A 183 -0.68 -7.00 -10.66
C ALA A 183 -0.13 -5.57 -10.77
N ILE A 184 0.49 -5.03 -9.71
CA ILE A 184 1.02 -3.66 -9.70
C ILE A 184 2.17 -3.48 -10.69
N SER A 185 2.98 -4.52 -10.94
CA SER A 185 4.04 -4.50 -11.95
C SER A 185 3.51 -4.30 -13.37
N ARG A 186 2.24 -4.59 -13.63
CA ARG A 186 1.58 -4.32 -14.92
C ARG A 186 1.09 -2.87 -15.05
N TYR A 187 0.84 -2.19 -13.93
CA TYR A 187 0.23 -0.85 -13.92
C TYR A 187 1.21 0.28 -13.54
N GLY A 188 2.35 -0.05 -12.94
CA GLY A 188 3.45 0.87 -12.68
C GLY A 188 4.72 0.41 -13.37
N PRO A 189 5.20 1.05 -14.46
CA PRO A 189 6.62 0.96 -14.77
C PRO A 189 7.36 1.56 -13.57
N PHE A 190 8.08 0.71 -12.86
CA PHE A 190 8.89 1.13 -11.72
C PHE A 190 10.24 1.66 -12.22
N ILE A 191 10.67 2.77 -11.66
CA ILE A 191 11.99 3.35 -11.92
C ILE A 191 12.90 3.11 -10.72
N SER A 192 14.21 3.06 -10.95
CA SER A 192 15.17 3.09 -9.83
C SER A 192 14.96 4.38 -9.03
N ASP A 193 15.23 4.29 -7.73
CA ASP A 193 15.24 5.44 -6.82
C ASP A 193 16.48 6.34 -7.03
N ASP A 194 17.47 5.88 -7.82
CA ASP A 194 18.71 6.59 -8.17
C ASP A 194 18.48 7.79 -9.10
#